data_AF-A0A4Q6FYM2-F1
#
_entry.id   AF-A0A4Q6FYM2-F1
#
_cell.length_a   1.000
_cell.length_b   1.000
_cell.length_c   1.000
_cell.angle_alpha   90.00
_cell.angle_beta   90.00
_cell.angle_gamma   90.00
#
_symmetry.space_group_name_H-M   'P 1'
#
loop_
_entity.id
_entity.type
_entity.pdbx_description
1 polymer ?
#
loop_
_entity_poly.entity_id
_entity_poly.type
_entity_poly.pdbx_seq_one_letter_code
_entity_poly.pdbx_strand_id
1 'polypeptide(L)'
;FYDKVPLKKGLEAAGVRVVPPGTVRYGAFVEKGAVVMPGYVNIGARVGAGTMVDTWATVGSCAQVGRNVHLSGGVGLGGVLEPPTASPVIIEDGAFLGSRSIVVEGVVVEEEAVLGANVVLTASTQIIDVTGPQEVIHKGRVPARSVVIPGMREKQFPAGKYMVPCALIIGQRKASTDQKTSLNAALRDFAVAV
;
A
#
# COMPACT_ATOMS: atom_id res chain seq x y z
N PHE A 1 -25.79 5.96 12.67
CA PHE A 1 -24.91 6.96 12.03
C PHE A 1 -25.77 7.99 11.30
N TYR A 2 -25.31 9.25 11.18
CA TYR A 2 -25.93 10.31 10.39
C TYR A 2 -24.96 10.71 9.28
N ASP A 3 -25.15 10.15 8.08
CA ASP A 3 -24.30 10.40 6.91
C ASP A 3 -25.17 10.37 5.64
N LYS A 4 -24.71 11.06 4.59
CA LYS A 4 -25.38 11.16 3.29
C LYS A 4 -24.89 10.12 2.27
N VAL A 5 -23.80 9.41 2.55
CA VAL A 5 -23.26 8.37 1.68
C VAL A 5 -23.72 6.99 2.17
N PRO A 6 -24.56 6.27 1.40
CA PRO A 6 -25.01 4.94 1.80
C PRO A 6 -23.87 3.92 1.78
N LEU A 7 -24.06 2.82 2.51
CA LEU A 7 -23.18 1.65 2.40
C LEU A 7 -23.48 0.85 1.13
N LYS A 8 -22.47 0.15 0.62
CA LYS A 8 -22.60 -0.73 -0.54
C LYS A 8 -23.44 -1.96 -0.18
N LYS A 9 -24.39 -2.29 -1.04
CA LYS A 9 -25.27 -3.48 -0.91
C LYS A 9 -24.82 -4.58 -1.87
N GLY A 10 -25.30 -5.81 -1.66
CA GLY A 10 -25.11 -6.94 -2.59
C GLY A 10 -23.71 -7.56 -2.59
N LEU A 11 -22.91 -7.35 -1.54
CA LEU A 11 -21.53 -7.83 -1.45
C LEU A 11 -21.44 -9.37 -1.40
N GLU A 12 -22.37 -10.01 -0.70
CA GLU A 12 -22.47 -11.48 -0.64
C GLU A 12 -22.73 -12.09 -2.01
N ALA A 13 -23.73 -11.59 -2.75
CA ALA A 13 -24.02 -12.03 -4.11
C ALA A 13 -22.87 -11.75 -5.09
N ALA A 14 -22.08 -10.69 -4.84
CA ALA A 14 -20.86 -10.39 -5.58
C ALA A 14 -19.66 -11.30 -5.21
N GLY A 15 -19.82 -12.19 -4.21
CA GLY A 15 -18.77 -13.07 -3.72
C GLY A 15 -17.65 -12.33 -2.99
N VAL A 16 -17.96 -11.21 -2.34
CA VAL A 16 -17.04 -10.42 -1.52
C VAL A 16 -17.31 -10.73 -0.05
N ARG A 17 -16.27 -11.09 0.69
CA ARG A 17 -16.40 -11.34 2.13
C ARG A 17 -16.15 -10.05 2.90
N VAL A 18 -17.14 -9.58 3.66
CA VAL A 18 -16.97 -8.45 4.58
C VAL A 18 -17.16 -8.96 6.00
N VAL A 19 -16.09 -8.95 6.79
CA VAL A 19 -16.08 -9.41 8.18
C VAL A 19 -16.45 -8.24 9.09
N PRO A 20 -17.49 -8.33 9.92
CA PRO A 20 -17.89 -7.23 10.81
C PRO A 20 -16.76 -6.80 11.76
N PRO A 21 -16.57 -5.50 12.02
CA PRO A 21 -17.31 -4.33 11.51
C PRO A 21 -16.80 -3.73 10.18
N GLY A 22 -16.25 -4.53 9.26
CA GLY A 22 -15.80 -4.10 7.95
C GLY A 22 -16.87 -3.32 7.17
N THR A 23 -16.45 -2.25 6.49
CA THR A 23 -17.37 -1.27 5.90
C THR A 23 -16.94 -0.89 4.49
N VAL A 24 -17.87 -0.92 3.54
CA VAL A 24 -17.66 -0.51 2.14
C VAL A 24 -18.73 0.51 1.77
N ARG A 25 -18.32 1.70 1.30
CA ARG A 25 -19.25 2.74 0.85
C ARG A 25 -19.82 2.46 -0.53
N TYR A 26 -21.04 2.94 -0.77
CA TYR A 26 -21.60 3.02 -2.11
C TYR A 26 -20.64 3.79 -3.05
N GLY A 27 -20.57 3.35 -4.31
CA GLY A 27 -19.64 3.88 -5.31
C GLY A 27 -18.23 3.27 -5.26
N ALA A 28 -17.91 2.40 -4.29
CA ALA A 28 -16.73 1.54 -4.37
C ALA A 28 -17.01 0.28 -5.19
N PHE A 29 -15.99 -0.25 -5.86
CA PHE A 29 -16.02 -1.54 -6.54
C PHE A 29 -15.07 -2.53 -5.86
N VAL A 30 -15.56 -3.73 -5.58
CA VAL A 30 -14.78 -4.79 -4.94
C VAL A 30 -15.06 -6.07 -5.72
N GLU A 31 -14.00 -6.68 -6.26
CA GLU A 31 -14.09 -7.89 -7.09
C GLU A 31 -14.31 -9.15 -6.24
N LYS A 32 -14.88 -10.17 -6.88
CA LYS A 32 -15.13 -11.49 -6.29
C LYS A 32 -13.86 -12.07 -5.66
N GLY A 33 -14.00 -12.65 -4.47
CA GLY A 33 -12.93 -13.29 -3.73
C GLY A 33 -12.08 -12.33 -2.88
N ALA A 34 -12.28 -11.02 -2.98
CA ALA A 34 -11.67 -10.08 -2.04
C ALA A 34 -12.29 -10.21 -0.64
N VAL A 35 -11.46 -9.94 0.37
CA VAL A 35 -11.85 -9.98 1.78
C VAL A 35 -11.61 -8.62 2.40
N VAL A 36 -12.65 -8.05 3.01
CA VAL A 36 -12.58 -6.86 3.84
C VAL A 36 -12.75 -7.31 5.29
N MET A 37 -11.67 -7.30 6.05
CA MET A 37 -11.67 -7.50 7.51
C MET A 37 -12.31 -6.27 8.19
N PRO A 38 -12.20 -6.04 9.52
CA PRO A 38 -12.60 -4.77 10.16
C PRO A 38 -11.83 -3.54 9.66
N GLY A 39 -11.92 -3.24 8.36
CA GLY A 39 -11.31 -2.14 7.65
C GLY A 39 -12.37 -1.37 6.84
N TYR A 40 -11.89 -0.42 6.04
CA TYR A 40 -12.75 0.57 5.40
C TYR A 40 -12.41 0.77 3.93
N VAL A 41 -13.40 0.70 3.04
CA VAL A 41 -13.25 0.99 1.61
C VAL A 41 -14.17 2.15 1.23
N ASN A 42 -13.56 3.25 0.80
CA ASN A 42 -14.26 4.51 0.55
C ASN A 42 -14.80 4.60 -0.90
N ILE A 43 -15.64 5.60 -1.15
CA ILE A 43 -16.28 5.86 -2.44
C ILE A 43 -15.27 6.03 -3.58
N GLY A 44 -15.58 5.49 -4.76
CA GLY A 44 -14.72 5.57 -5.96
C GLY A 44 -13.53 4.61 -5.95
N ALA A 45 -13.22 3.96 -4.82
CA ALA A 45 -12.13 2.99 -4.76
C ALA A 45 -12.45 1.73 -5.58
N ARG A 46 -11.41 1.11 -6.12
CA ARG A 46 -11.46 -0.23 -6.72
C ARG A 46 -10.57 -1.18 -5.92
N VAL A 47 -11.07 -2.36 -5.60
CA VAL A 47 -10.32 -3.45 -4.95
C VAL A 47 -10.42 -4.70 -5.81
N GLY A 48 -9.29 -5.18 -6.32
CA GLY A 48 -9.20 -6.34 -7.21
C GLY A 48 -9.44 -7.68 -6.51
N ALA A 49 -9.65 -8.73 -7.32
CA ALA A 49 -9.93 -10.08 -6.86
C ALA A 49 -8.80 -10.66 -6.02
N GLY A 50 -9.15 -11.49 -5.03
CA GLY A 50 -8.17 -12.14 -4.14
C GLY A 50 -7.45 -11.19 -3.17
N THR A 51 -7.74 -9.89 -3.21
CA THR A 51 -7.12 -8.90 -2.33
C THR A 51 -7.64 -8.98 -0.90
N MET A 52 -6.73 -8.84 0.06
CA MET A 52 -7.03 -8.78 1.48
C MET A 52 -6.88 -7.33 1.99
N VAL A 53 -8.00 -6.75 2.44
CA VAL A 53 -8.03 -5.51 3.21
C VAL A 53 -8.12 -5.90 4.68
N ASP A 54 -6.98 -5.94 5.36
CA ASP A 54 -6.88 -6.50 6.71
C ASP A 54 -7.43 -5.54 7.78
N THR A 55 -7.42 -5.99 9.03
CA THR A 55 -8.02 -5.32 10.18
C THR A 55 -7.47 -3.90 10.33
N TRP A 56 -8.36 -2.91 10.38
CA TRP A 56 -8.06 -1.48 10.45
C TRP A 56 -7.31 -0.91 9.24
N ALA A 57 -7.22 -1.65 8.13
CA ALA A 57 -6.74 -1.09 6.88
C ALA A 57 -7.79 -0.15 6.27
N THR A 58 -7.32 0.89 5.58
CA THR A 58 -8.15 1.89 4.92
C THR A 58 -7.79 1.98 3.44
N VAL A 59 -8.78 1.79 2.57
CA VAL A 59 -8.70 2.09 1.13
C VAL A 59 -9.44 3.40 0.91
N GLY A 60 -8.68 4.49 0.75
CA GLY A 60 -9.20 5.84 0.58
C GLY A 60 -9.99 6.05 -0.71
N SER A 61 -10.65 7.21 -0.82
CA SER A 61 -11.48 7.52 -1.98
C SER A 61 -10.68 7.46 -3.28
N CYS A 62 -11.26 6.88 -4.32
CA CYS A 62 -10.64 6.71 -5.64
C CYS A 62 -9.36 5.85 -5.67
N ALA A 63 -8.88 5.30 -4.56
CA ALA A 63 -7.69 4.44 -4.56
C ALA A 63 -7.91 3.20 -5.44
N GLN A 64 -6.89 2.84 -6.22
CA GLN A 64 -6.93 1.69 -7.13
C GLN A 64 -6.05 0.60 -6.55
N VAL A 65 -6.67 -0.48 -6.09
CA VAL A 65 -5.98 -1.65 -5.55
C VAL A 65 -6.15 -2.81 -6.52
N GLY A 66 -5.03 -3.37 -6.95
CA GLY A 66 -4.92 -4.49 -7.86
C GLY A 66 -5.45 -5.79 -7.28
N ARG A 67 -5.22 -6.87 -8.02
CA ARG A 67 -5.57 -8.25 -7.67
C ARG A 67 -4.48 -8.87 -6.82
N ASN A 68 -4.86 -9.79 -5.94
CA ASN A 68 -3.94 -10.53 -5.06
C ASN A 68 -3.05 -9.60 -4.21
N VAL A 69 -3.52 -8.39 -3.91
CA VAL A 69 -2.82 -7.47 -3.03
C VAL A 69 -3.08 -7.86 -1.58
N HIS A 70 -2.09 -7.68 -0.72
CA HIS A 70 -2.26 -7.82 0.71
C HIS A 70 -2.00 -6.49 1.41
N LEU A 71 -3.07 -5.86 1.91
CA LEU A 71 -2.99 -4.68 2.77
C LEU A 71 -3.05 -5.16 4.22
N SER A 72 -1.91 -5.28 4.89
CA SER A 72 -1.86 -5.79 6.26
C SER A 72 -2.50 -4.85 7.28
N GLY A 73 -2.62 -5.32 8.52
CA GLY A 73 -3.29 -4.60 9.59
C GLY A 73 -2.86 -3.13 9.73
N GLY A 74 -3.85 -2.23 9.68
CA GLY A 74 -3.63 -0.79 9.84
C GLY A 74 -2.94 -0.09 8.66
N VAL A 75 -2.84 -0.73 7.49
CA VAL A 75 -2.35 -0.06 6.27
C VAL A 75 -3.32 1.05 5.86
N GLY A 76 -2.80 2.24 5.57
CA GLY A 76 -3.59 3.40 5.15
C GLY A 76 -3.28 3.83 3.73
N LEU A 77 -4.23 3.68 2.83
CA LEU A 77 -4.18 4.26 1.49
C LEU A 77 -4.95 5.59 1.49
N GLY A 78 -4.25 6.67 1.16
CA GLY A 78 -4.83 8.01 1.07
C GLY A 78 -5.88 8.11 -0.02
N GLY A 79 -6.98 8.80 0.30
CA GLY A 79 -8.00 9.14 -0.70
C GLY A 79 -7.61 10.38 -1.49
N VAL A 80 -7.88 10.39 -2.79
CA VAL A 80 -7.66 11.55 -3.66
C VAL A 80 -8.93 11.78 -4.47
N LEU A 81 -9.64 12.86 -4.15
CA LEU A 81 -10.85 13.30 -4.86
C LEU A 81 -10.62 14.61 -5.61
N GLU A 82 -9.86 15.51 -4.98
CA GLU A 82 -9.49 16.79 -5.54
C GLU A 82 -7.96 16.97 -5.42
N PRO A 83 -7.32 17.64 -6.40
CA PRO A 83 -7.92 18.15 -7.64
C PRO A 83 -8.30 17.01 -8.62
N PRO A 84 -9.26 17.24 -9.55
CA PRO A 84 -9.69 16.20 -10.50
C PRO A 84 -8.58 15.65 -11.40
N THR A 85 -7.52 16.43 -11.59
CA THR A 85 -6.33 16.04 -12.37
C THR A 85 -5.34 15.20 -11.56
N ALA A 86 -5.49 15.12 -10.24
CA ALA A 86 -4.60 14.32 -9.41
C ALA A 86 -4.86 12.83 -9.63
N SER A 87 -3.78 12.08 -9.78
CA SER A 87 -3.86 10.63 -9.81
C SER A 87 -4.18 10.09 -8.41
N PRO A 88 -5.05 9.08 -8.29
CA PRO A 88 -5.27 8.42 -7.01
C PRO A 88 -4.04 7.61 -6.59
N VAL A 89 -4.04 7.14 -5.35
CA VAL A 89 -3.08 6.10 -4.92
C VAL A 89 -3.35 4.82 -5.71
N ILE A 90 -2.31 4.24 -6.29
CA ILE A 90 -2.38 3.02 -7.10
C ILE A 90 -1.47 1.97 -6.46
N ILE A 91 -2.04 0.82 -6.13
CA ILE A 91 -1.34 -0.37 -5.69
C ILE A 91 -1.59 -1.44 -6.73
N GLU A 92 -0.57 -1.83 -7.49
CA GLU A 92 -0.69 -2.76 -8.59
C GLU A 92 -0.75 -4.23 -8.12
N ASP A 93 -0.98 -5.13 -9.07
CA ASP A 93 -1.27 -6.54 -8.79
C ASP A 93 -0.14 -7.23 -8.00
N GLY A 94 -0.52 -8.11 -7.08
CA GLY A 94 0.42 -8.93 -6.30
C GLY A 94 1.25 -8.16 -5.26
N ALA A 95 1.08 -6.85 -5.12
CA ALA A 95 1.81 -6.06 -4.14
C ALA A 95 1.45 -6.45 -2.69
N PHE A 96 2.43 -6.32 -1.80
CA PHE A 96 2.27 -6.57 -0.38
C PHE A 96 2.64 -5.31 0.41
N LEU A 97 1.74 -4.86 1.29
CA LEU A 97 1.97 -3.71 2.17
C LEU A 97 1.95 -4.17 3.62
N GLY A 98 3.11 -4.12 4.27
CA GLY A 98 3.28 -4.50 5.67
C GLY A 98 2.51 -3.60 6.63
N SER A 99 2.23 -4.13 7.82
CA SER A 99 1.39 -3.49 8.83
C SER A 99 1.82 -2.04 9.09
N ARG A 100 0.83 -1.17 9.25
CA ARG A 100 1.02 0.28 9.50
C ARG A 100 1.74 1.06 8.39
N SER A 101 1.90 0.48 7.20
CA SER A 101 2.35 1.26 6.05
C SER A 101 1.30 2.29 5.63
N ILE A 102 1.75 3.46 5.21
CA ILE A 102 0.89 4.56 4.76
C ILE A 102 1.33 4.99 3.37
N VAL A 103 0.42 4.99 2.41
CA VAL A 103 0.68 5.40 1.01
C VAL A 103 -0.35 6.44 0.62
N VAL A 104 0.08 7.66 0.32
CA VAL A 104 -0.81 8.82 0.13
C VAL A 104 -0.40 9.64 -1.09
N GLU A 105 -1.17 10.69 -1.41
CA GLU A 105 -0.80 11.72 -2.40
C GLU A 105 -0.51 11.20 -3.82
N GLY A 106 -1.24 10.16 -4.25
CA GLY A 106 -1.12 9.64 -5.61
C GLY A 106 0.11 8.78 -5.87
N VAL A 107 0.79 8.33 -4.81
CA VAL A 107 1.92 7.40 -4.93
C VAL A 107 1.45 6.10 -5.62
N VAL A 108 2.29 5.63 -6.54
CA VAL A 108 2.13 4.35 -7.23
C VAL A 108 3.08 3.31 -6.64
N VAL A 109 2.54 2.16 -6.25
CA VAL A 109 3.31 0.98 -5.88
C VAL A 109 3.10 -0.06 -6.97
N GLU A 110 4.15 -0.30 -7.76
CA GLU A 110 4.07 -1.18 -8.92
C GLU A 110 3.97 -2.66 -8.54
N GLU A 111 3.67 -3.47 -9.56
CA GLU A 111 3.34 -4.88 -9.41
C GLU A 111 4.35 -5.65 -8.54
N GLU A 112 3.82 -6.50 -7.66
CA GLU A 112 4.56 -7.42 -6.80
C GLU A 112 5.57 -6.77 -5.84
N ALA A 113 5.58 -5.43 -5.72
CA ALA A 113 6.42 -4.73 -4.75
C ALA A 113 6.00 -5.08 -3.31
N VAL A 114 6.98 -5.06 -2.41
CA VAL A 114 6.82 -5.41 -1.00
C VAL A 114 7.24 -4.22 -0.15
N LEU A 115 6.30 -3.63 0.56
CA LEU A 115 6.60 -2.66 1.61
C LEU A 115 6.69 -3.39 2.96
N GLY A 116 7.80 -3.21 3.66
CA GLY A 116 7.94 -3.62 5.05
C GLY A 116 6.95 -2.89 5.96
N ALA A 117 6.86 -3.32 7.23
CA ALA A 117 6.02 -2.61 8.20
C ALA A 117 6.48 -1.16 8.38
N ASN A 118 5.54 -0.26 8.69
CA ASN A 118 5.79 1.16 8.95
C ASN A 118 6.41 1.96 7.78
N VAL A 119 6.34 1.48 6.53
CA VAL A 119 6.78 2.28 5.39
C VAL A 119 5.77 3.38 5.11
N VAL A 120 6.22 4.64 5.09
CA VAL A 120 5.38 5.82 4.84
C VAL A 120 5.82 6.51 3.55
N LEU A 121 4.94 6.51 2.55
CA LEU A 121 5.17 7.08 1.22
C LEU A 121 4.18 8.22 0.95
N THR A 122 4.72 9.41 0.75
CA THR A 122 4.02 10.59 0.25
C THR A 122 4.60 10.98 -1.12
N ALA A 123 4.03 11.97 -1.80
CA ALA A 123 4.58 12.47 -3.07
C ALA A 123 5.99 13.07 -2.89
N SER A 124 6.35 13.46 -1.66
CA SER A 124 7.64 14.06 -1.32
C SER A 124 8.63 13.09 -0.67
N THR A 125 8.20 11.90 -0.23
CA THR A 125 9.10 10.88 0.32
C THR A 125 10.18 10.53 -0.70
N GLN A 126 11.44 10.59 -0.28
CA GLN A 126 12.55 10.04 -1.06
C GLN A 126 12.54 8.52 -0.92
N ILE A 127 12.35 7.82 -2.04
CA ILE A 127 12.47 6.37 -2.13
C ILE A 127 13.84 6.11 -2.76
N ILE A 128 14.77 5.58 -1.98
CA ILE A 128 16.18 5.50 -2.34
C ILE A 128 16.55 4.04 -2.57
N ASP A 129 16.87 3.70 -3.80
CA ASP A 129 17.44 2.41 -4.15
C ASP A 129 18.91 2.39 -3.76
N VAL A 130 19.25 1.46 -2.86
CA VAL A 130 20.61 1.24 -2.34
C VAL A 130 21.15 -0.14 -2.74
N THR A 131 20.55 -0.79 -3.74
CA THR A 131 20.97 -2.11 -4.22
C THR A 131 22.21 -2.07 -5.10
N GLY A 132 22.43 -0.94 -5.76
CA GLY A 132 23.54 -0.72 -6.68
C GLY A 132 24.76 -0.06 -6.02
N PRO A 133 25.85 0.12 -6.78
CA PRO A 133 27.06 0.83 -6.31
C PRO A 133 26.82 2.33 -6.09
N GLN A 134 25.75 2.88 -6.66
CA GLN A 134 25.30 4.26 -6.47
C GLN A 134 23.80 4.22 -6.17
N GLU A 135 23.36 5.16 -5.35
CA GLU A 135 21.94 5.28 -5.03
C GLU A 135 21.13 5.86 -6.20
N VAL A 136 19.89 5.41 -6.33
CA VAL A 136 18.91 5.97 -7.27
C VAL A 136 17.71 6.47 -6.49
N ILE A 137 17.29 7.72 -6.74
CA ILE A 137 16.17 8.34 -6.02
C ILE A 137 14.92 8.31 -6.90
N HIS A 138 13.88 7.66 -6.39
CA HIS A 138 12.52 7.69 -6.92
C HIS A 138 11.64 8.60 -6.06
N LYS A 139 10.59 9.16 -6.67
CA LYS A 139 9.56 9.96 -6.00
C LYS A 139 8.20 9.59 -6.55
N GLY A 140 7.21 9.43 -5.67
CA GLY A 140 5.83 9.13 -6.07
C GLY A 140 5.62 7.75 -6.70
N ARG A 141 6.66 6.94 -6.86
CA ARG A 141 6.58 5.62 -7.52
C ARG A 141 7.60 4.66 -6.94
N VAL A 142 7.14 3.48 -6.52
CA VAL A 142 7.96 2.34 -6.13
C VAL A 142 8.04 1.39 -7.33
N PRO A 143 9.23 1.09 -7.88
CA PRO A 143 9.38 0.19 -9.02
C PRO A 143 8.90 -1.24 -8.73
N ALA A 144 8.48 -1.94 -9.78
CA ALA A 144 7.97 -3.31 -9.70
C ALA A 144 8.93 -4.25 -8.95
N ARG A 145 8.36 -5.18 -8.18
CA ARG A 145 9.08 -6.20 -7.40
C ARG A 145 10.07 -5.64 -6.36
N SER A 146 10.10 -4.33 -6.11
CA SER A 146 11.01 -3.74 -5.12
C SER A 146 10.68 -4.19 -3.70
N VAL A 147 11.69 -4.41 -2.88
CA VAL A 147 11.56 -4.64 -1.43
C VAL A 147 11.96 -3.36 -0.72
N VAL A 148 10.99 -2.73 -0.06
CA VAL A 148 11.11 -1.40 0.53
C VAL A 148 11.02 -1.49 2.05
N ILE A 149 11.93 -0.81 2.76
CA ILE A 149 11.89 -0.70 4.22
C ILE A 149 11.91 0.78 4.66
N PRO A 150 11.49 1.08 5.90
CA PRO A 150 11.72 2.40 6.48
C PRO A 150 13.21 2.68 6.57
N GLY A 151 13.60 3.92 6.28
CA GLY A 151 14.98 4.36 6.39
C GLY A 151 15.08 5.78 6.87
N MET A 152 16.33 6.20 7.05
CA MET A 152 16.68 7.55 7.41
C MET A 152 17.84 8.01 6.53
N ARG A 153 17.86 9.29 6.19
CA ARG A 153 18.95 9.91 5.43
C ARG A 153 19.46 11.16 6.14
N GLU A 154 20.76 11.35 6.17
CA GLU A 154 21.35 12.59 6.67
C GLU A 154 21.02 13.76 5.73
N LYS A 155 20.54 14.86 6.28
CA LYS A 155 20.31 16.11 5.56
C LYS A 155 20.94 17.27 6.33
N GLN A 156 21.63 18.14 5.60
CA GLN A 156 22.19 19.38 6.14
C GLN A 156 21.08 20.43 6.29
N PHE A 157 21.01 21.04 7.47
CA PHE A 157 20.16 22.18 7.80
C PHE A 157 21.03 23.33 8.34
N PRO A 158 20.49 24.56 8.44
CA PRO A 158 21.21 25.67 9.07
C PRO A 158 21.69 25.36 10.50
N ALA A 159 20.96 24.51 11.22
CA ALA A 159 21.27 24.10 12.59
C ALA A 159 22.19 22.86 12.70
N GLY A 160 22.63 22.28 11.58
CA GLY A 160 23.49 21.07 11.58
C GLY A 160 22.93 19.92 10.74
N LYS A 161 23.52 18.73 10.93
CA LYS A 161 23.14 17.50 10.24
C LYS A 161 22.12 16.73 11.05
N TYR A 162 21.01 16.37 10.43
CA TYR A 162 19.94 15.61 11.06
C TYR A 162 19.48 14.48 10.15
N MET A 163 19.00 13.40 10.75
CA MET A 163 18.38 12.30 10.04
C MET A 163 16.93 12.65 9.70
N VAL A 164 16.57 12.53 8.43
CA VAL A 164 15.19 12.69 7.94
C VAL A 164 14.67 11.36 7.42
N PRO A 165 13.37 11.07 7.59
CA PRO A 165 12.79 9.82 7.11
C PRO A 165 12.86 9.72 5.58
N CYS A 166 13.17 8.52 5.11
CA CYS A 166 13.09 8.11 3.72
C CYS A 166 12.59 6.66 3.64
N ALA A 167 12.36 6.18 2.43
CA ALA A 167 12.15 4.76 2.18
C ALA A 167 13.38 4.21 1.44
N LEU A 168 13.81 3.00 1.77
CA LEU A 168 14.95 2.36 1.14
C LEU A 168 14.49 1.15 0.34
N ILE A 169 14.81 1.10 -0.95
CA ILE A 169 14.73 -0.14 -1.73
C ILE A 169 16.03 -0.89 -1.48
N ILE A 170 15.91 -2.06 -0.86
CA ILE A 170 17.06 -2.90 -0.43
C ILE A 170 17.27 -4.12 -1.32
N GLY A 171 16.39 -4.31 -2.30
CA GLY A 171 16.46 -5.42 -3.24
C GLY A 171 15.20 -5.54 -4.07
N GLN A 172 15.15 -6.61 -4.86
CA GLN A 172 13.98 -7.01 -5.61
C GLN A 172 13.57 -8.45 -5.25
N ARG A 173 12.28 -8.72 -5.32
CA ARG A 173 11.71 -10.05 -5.13
C ARG A 173 12.17 -10.97 -6.25
N LYS A 174 12.76 -12.12 -5.90
CA LYS A 174 13.14 -13.17 -6.86
C LYS A 174 11.91 -13.92 -7.37
N ALA A 175 11.95 -14.36 -8.63
CA ALA A 175 10.87 -15.14 -9.25
C ALA A 175 10.56 -16.46 -8.50
N SER A 176 11.56 -17.03 -7.83
CA SER A 176 11.40 -18.23 -6.99
C SER A 176 10.54 -17.99 -5.73
N THR A 177 10.36 -16.73 -5.33
CA THR A 177 9.66 -16.30 -4.10
C THR A 177 8.18 -15.99 -4.37
N ASP A 178 7.66 -16.32 -5.56
CA ASP A 178 6.41 -15.75 -6.08
C ASP A 178 5.12 -16.44 -5.58
N GLN A 179 5.14 -17.68 -5.08
CA GLN A 179 3.86 -18.42 -4.93
C GLN A 179 3.35 -18.69 -3.51
N LYS A 180 4.19 -18.64 -2.46
CA LYS A 180 3.75 -18.92 -1.06
C LYS A 180 4.53 -18.23 0.04
N THR A 181 5.49 -17.37 -0.30
CA THR A 181 6.42 -16.82 0.70
C THR A 181 5.79 -15.62 1.39
N SER A 182 5.65 -15.71 2.72
CA SER A 182 5.21 -14.60 3.56
C SER A 182 6.20 -13.45 3.44
N LEU A 183 5.74 -12.21 3.67
CA LEU A 183 6.58 -11.01 3.85
C LEU A 183 7.90 -11.31 4.58
N ASN A 184 7.82 -12.13 5.62
CA ASN A 184 8.94 -12.52 6.45
C ASN A 184 10.08 -13.17 5.66
N ALA A 185 9.79 -13.95 4.62
CA ALA A 185 10.82 -14.55 3.80
C ALA A 185 11.51 -13.51 2.91
N ALA A 186 10.74 -12.60 2.29
CA ALA A 186 11.30 -11.52 1.49
C ALA A 186 12.20 -10.60 2.34
N LEU A 187 11.81 -10.28 3.57
CA LEU A 187 12.63 -9.46 4.48
C LEU A 187 13.83 -10.23 5.06
N ARG A 188 13.68 -11.53 5.36
CA ARG A 188 14.77 -12.39 5.87
C ARG A 188 15.90 -12.51 4.85
N ASP A 189 15.60 -12.57 3.56
CA ASP A 189 16.61 -12.63 2.50
C ASP A 189 17.56 -11.42 2.53
N PHE A 190 17.13 -10.30 3.10
CA PHE A 190 17.93 -9.07 3.25
C PHE A 190 18.37 -8.80 4.70
N ALA A 191 18.31 -9.82 5.58
CA ALA A 191 18.69 -9.73 6.99
C ALA A 191 17.99 -8.60 7.78
N VAL A 192 16.79 -8.21 7.37
CA VAL A 192 15.97 -7.22 8.09
C VAL A 192 15.24 -7.94 9.22
N ALA A 193 15.32 -7.41 10.44
CA ALA A 193 14.56 -7.92 11.58
C ALA A 193 13.05 -7.76 11.33
N VAL A 194 12.31 -8.86 11.45
CA VAL A 194 10.86 -8.94 11.21
C VAL A 194 10.11 -9.07 12.53
#